data_AF-A0A7Z9WDY6-F1
#
_entry.id   AF-A0A7Z9WDY6-F1
#
_cell.length_a   1.000
_cell.length_b   1.000
_cell.length_c   1.000
_cell.angle_alpha   90.00
_cell.angle_beta   90.00
_cell.angle_gamma   90.00
#
_symmetry.space_group_name_H-M   'P 1'
#
loop_
_entity.id
_entity.type
_entity.pdbx_description
1 polymer ?
#
loop_
_entity_poly.entity_id
_entity_poly.type
_entity_poly.pdbx_seq_one_letter_code
_entity_poly.pdbx_strand_id
1 'polypeptide(L)'
;AMVIGQVILILPIVISLTIAAVSRVDDLYRKTAMTLGASTIQTWTAIFREARFAIGAAIIASFGRVIAEIGISMMLGGNAKGYTRTMTTAMALEYDKGEFVLSVALGLVLLLISLGVNVGLNRIQGRAGGP
;
A
#
# COMPACT_ATOMS: atom_id res chain seq x y z
N ALA A 1 12.31 -3.83 15.92
CA ALA A 1 12.91 -4.50 14.75
C ALA A 1 11.91 -4.70 13.60
N MET A 2 10.78 -5.37 13.84
CA MET A 2 9.78 -5.69 12.80
C MET A 2 9.35 -4.48 11.93
N VAL A 3 8.99 -3.34 12.55
CA VAL A 3 8.58 -2.12 11.83
C VAL A 3 9.67 -1.61 10.88
N ILE A 4 10.93 -1.61 11.31
CA ILE A 4 12.06 -1.14 10.50
C ILE A 4 12.22 -2.04 9.26
N GLY A 5 12.13 -3.36 9.43
CA GLY A 5 12.18 -4.29 8.31
C GLY A 5 11.04 -4.05 7.30
N GLN A 6 9.82 -3.89 7.79
CA GLN A 6 8.66 -3.63 6.93
C GLN A 6 8.79 -2.29 6.19
N VAL A 7 9.31 -1.24 6.84
CA VAL A 7 9.58 0.06 6.21
C VAL A 7 10.59 -0.09 5.08
N ILE A 8 11.72 -0.76 5.31
CA ILE A 8 12.76 -0.97 4.28
C ILE A 8 12.18 -1.71 3.06
N LEU A 9 11.35 -2.72 3.29
CA LEU A 9 10.73 -3.49 2.21
C LEU A 9 9.71 -2.68 1.40
N ILE A 10 8.87 -1.89 2.07
CA ILE A 10 7.78 -1.19 1.39
C ILE A 10 8.21 0.12 0.74
N LEU A 11 9.27 0.76 1.26
CA LEU A 11 9.75 2.06 0.79
C LEU A 11 9.94 2.14 -0.74
N PRO A 12 10.67 1.23 -1.41
CA PRO A 12 10.85 1.32 -2.86
C PRO A 12 9.54 1.18 -3.65
N ILE A 13 8.58 0.41 -3.12
CA ILE A 13 7.27 0.19 -3.75
C ILE A 13 6.44 1.48 -3.67
N VAL A 14 6.39 2.09 -2.49
CA VAL A 14 5.68 3.37 -2.29
C VAL A 14 6.29 4.45 -3.16
N ILE A 15 7.63 4.53 -3.23
CA ILE A 15 8.34 5.51 -4.07
C ILE A 15 7.99 5.28 -5.54
N SER A 16 8.09 4.05 -6.04
CA SER A 16 7.81 3.72 -7.44
C SER A 16 6.37 4.08 -7.83
N LEU A 17 5.39 3.70 -7.00
CA LEU A 17 3.98 3.99 -7.26
C LEU A 17 3.67 5.49 -7.15
N THR A 18 4.30 6.20 -6.21
CA THR A 18 4.13 7.64 -6.06
C THR A 18 4.73 8.40 -7.25
N ILE A 19 5.92 8.02 -7.71
CA ILE A 19 6.52 8.59 -8.92
C ILE A 19 5.62 8.35 -10.13
N ALA A 20 5.14 7.12 -10.32
CA ALA A 20 4.23 6.81 -11.43
C ALA A 20 2.92 7.61 -11.37
N ALA A 21 2.38 7.84 -10.16
CA ALA A 21 1.19 8.66 -9.94
C ALA A 21 1.42 10.15 -10.28
N VAL A 22 2.55 10.71 -9.84
CA VAL A 22 2.87 12.13 -10.04
C VAL A 22 3.31 12.41 -11.47
N SER A 23 4.15 11.56 -12.08
CA SER A 23 4.66 11.77 -13.45
C SER A 23 3.57 11.81 -14.52
N ARG A 24 2.43 11.15 -14.30
CA ARG A 24 1.27 11.25 -15.20
C ARG A 24 0.61 12.63 -15.19
N VAL A 25 0.67 13.33 -14.06
CA VAL A 25 0.06 14.65 -13.85
C VAL A 25 1.04 15.77 -14.18
N ASP A 26 2.31 15.61 -13.80
CA ASP A 26 3.40 16.59 -13.98
C ASP A 26 3.54 17.05 -15.43
N ASP A 27 3.55 16.12 -16.40
CA ASP A 27 3.94 16.46 -17.77
C ASP A 27 2.96 17.40 -18.49
N LEU A 28 1.68 17.37 -18.10
CA LEU A 28 0.62 18.23 -18.64
C LEU A 28 0.51 19.56 -17.86
N TYR A 29 0.58 19.49 -16.53
CA TYR A 29 0.41 20.65 -15.66
C TYR A 29 1.63 21.56 -15.68
N ARG A 30 2.84 21.01 -15.74
CA ARG A 30 4.08 21.79 -15.77
C ARG A 30 4.21 22.65 -17.03
N LYS A 31 3.85 22.10 -18.20
CA LYS A 31 3.84 22.87 -19.47
C LYS A 31 2.86 24.03 -19.40
N THR A 32 1.65 23.79 -18.89
CA THR A 32 0.60 24.81 -18.73
C THR A 32 0.97 25.89 -17.71
N ALA A 33 1.50 25.49 -16.56
CA ALA A 33 1.92 26.42 -15.50
C ALA A 33 3.08 27.33 -15.97
N MET A 34 4.04 26.79 -16.72
CA MET A 34 5.12 27.60 -17.31
C MET A 34 4.60 28.61 -18.33
N THR A 35 3.62 28.25 -19.16
CA THR A 35 3.00 29.20 -20.11
C THR A 35 2.22 30.32 -19.42
N LEU A 36 1.71 30.08 -18.21
CA LEU A 36 0.98 31.06 -17.40
C LEU A 36 1.88 31.91 -16.49
N GLY A 37 3.21 31.73 -16.58
CA GLY A 37 4.18 32.47 -15.75
C GLY A 37 4.21 32.06 -14.28
N ALA A 38 3.76 30.84 -13.95
CA ALA A 38 3.75 30.35 -12.57
C ALA A 38 5.18 30.13 -12.04
N SER A 39 5.38 30.45 -10.76
CA SER A 39 6.63 30.12 -10.05
C SER A 39 6.78 28.61 -9.81
N THR A 40 8.01 28.16 -9.56
CA THR A 40 8.31 26.75 -9.28
C THR A 40 7.45 26.18 -8.16
N ILE A 41 7.28 26.91 -7.04
CA ILE A 41 6.51 26.46 -5.87
C ILE A 41 5.01 26.33 -6.19
N GLN A 42 4.46 27.27 -6.97
CA GLN A 42 3.06 27.21 -7.43
C GLN A 42 2.81 26.00 -8.34
N THR A 43 3.79 25.67 -9.18
CA THR A 43 3.72 24.51 -10.06
C THR A 43 3.72 23.20 -9.26
N TRP A 44 4.63 23.05 -8.28
CA TRP A 44 4.65 21.88 -7.39
C TRP A 44 3.35 21.70 -6.60
N THR A 45 2.82 22.78 -6.01
CA THR A 45 1.58 22.71 -5.24
C THR A 45 0.36 22.36 -6.10
N ALA A 46 0.29 22.86 -7.34
CA ALA A 46 -0.75 22.48 -8.28
C ALA A 46 -0.68 20.98 -8.64
N ILE A 47 0.52 20.47 -8.95
CA ILE A 47 0.74 19.06 -9.28
C ILE A 47 0.36 18.15 -8.11
N PHE A 48 0.77 18.48 -6.88
CA PHE A 48 0.41 17.69 -5.69
C PHE A 48 -1.10 17.68 -5.43
N ARG A 49 -1.78 18.81 -5.63
CA ARG A 49 -3.22 18.92 -5.40
C ARG A 49 -4.02 18.12 -6.42
N GLU A 50 -3.56 18.08 -7.67
CA GLU A 50 -4.17 17.29 -8.72
C GLU A 50 -3.86 15.79 -8.55
N ALA A 51 -2.60 15.46 -8.28
CA ALA A 51 -2.16 14.08 -8.09
C ALA A 51 -2.64 13.44 -6.77
N ARG A 52 -3.31 14.18 -5.87
CA ARG A 52 -3.73 13.68 -4.54
C ARG A 52 -4.50 12.36 -4.58
N PHE A 53 -5.33 12.16 -5.61
CA PHE A 53 -6.10 10.92 -5.76
C PHE A 53 -5.23 9.77 -6.25
N ALA A 54 -4.32 10.04 -7.19
CA ALA A 54 -3.35 9.07 -7.68
C ALA A 54 -2.33 8.67 -6.60
N ILE A 55 -1.88 9.63 -5.78
CA ILE A 55 -1.03 9.37 -4.60
C ILE A 55 -1.80 8.53 -3.58
N GLY A 56 -3.07 8.85 -3.33
CA GLY A 56 -3.93 8.01 -2.51
C GLY A 56 -4.01 6.57 -3.02
N ALA A 57 -4.07 6.37 -4.34
CA ALA A 57 -4.13 5.04 -4.95
C ALA A 57 -2.82 4.28 -4.73
N ALA A 58 -1.69 4.96 -4.89
CA ALA A 58 -0.37 4.42 -4.60
C ALA A 58 -0.23 3.96 -3.14
N ILE A 59 -0.78 4.74 -2.19
CA ILE A 59 -0.79 4.39 -0.77
C ILE A 59 -1.63 3.14 -0.51
N ILE A 60 -2.85 3.07 -1.06
CA ILE A 60 -3.74 1.90 -0.88
C ILE A 60 -3.11 0.63 -1.48
N ALA A 61 -2.55 0.73 -2.68
CA ALA A 61 -1.85 -0.39 -3.32
C ALA A 61 -0.65 -0.86 -2.50
N SER A 62 0.15 0.08 -1.97
CA SER A 62 1.28 -0.24 -1.10
C SER A 62 0.83 -0.86 0.22
N PHE A 63 -0.29 -0.40 0.80
CA PHE A 63 -0.87 -0.97 2.00
C PHE A 63 -1.26 -2.44 1.81
N GLY A 64 -1.89 -2.77 0.67
CA GLY A 64 -2.20 -4.15 0.31
C GLY A 64 -0.95 -5.04 0.26
N ARG A 65 0.17 -4.50 -0.24
CA ARG A 65 1.47 -5.20 -0.25
C ARG A 65 2.00 -5.47 1.17
N VAL A 66 1.93 -4.50 2.08
CA VAL A 66 2.41 -4.65 3.47
C VAL A 66 1.58 -5.68 4.23
N ILE A 67 0.26 -5.67 4.10
CA ILE A 67 -0.61 -6.63 4.78
C ILE A 67 -0.31 -8.07 4.36
N ALA A 68 0.02 -8.27 3.08
CA ALA A 68 0.38 -9.58 2.55
C ALA A 68 1.80 -10.04 2.93
N GLU A 69 2.61 -9.21 3.58
CA GLU A 69 4.00 -9.52 3.91
C GLU A 69 4.09 -10.53 5.07
N ILE A 70 4.77 -11.67 4.79
CA ILE A 70 4.93 -12.77 5.75
C ILE A 70 6.39 -12.92 6.17
N GLY A 71 7.34 -12.73 5.24
CA GLY A 71 8.74 -13.08 5.44
C GLY A 71 9.37 -12.26 6.56
N ILE A 72 9.26 -10.94 6.49
CA ILE A 72 9.81 -10.05 7.54
C ILE A 72 9.15 -10.29 8.89
N SER A 73 7.83 -10.52 8.89
CA SER A 73 7.04 -10.78 10.09
C SER A 73 7.49 -12.09 10.77
N MET A 74 7.81 -13.13 9.99
CA MET A 74 8.37 -14.39 10.50
C MET A 74 9.81 -14.24 10.98
N MET A 75 10.70 -13.66 10.17
CA MET A 75 12.14 -13.58 10.45
C MET A 75 12.48 -12.64 11.61
N LEU A 76 11.80 -11.50 11.72
CA LEU A 76 12.11 -10.45 12.71
C LEU A 76 11.08 -10.36 13.85
N GLY A 77 9.89 -10.95 13.69
CA GLY A 77 8.80 -10.85 14.67
C GLY A 77 8.86 -11.89 15.78
N GLY A 78 9.52 -13.04 15.58
CA GLY A 78 9.60 -14.10 16.60
C GLY A 78 8.29 -14.82 16.89
N ASN A 79 7.20 -14.50 16.17
CA ASN A 79 5.91 -15.20 16.18
C ASN A 79 5.29 -15.44 17.59
N ALA A 80 5.40 -14.48 18.50
CA ALA A 80 4.85 -14.57 19.85
C ALA A 80 3.33 -14.33 19.83
N LYS A 81 2.56 -15.33 20.29
CA LYS A 81 1.09 -15.26 20.34
C LYS A 81 0.65 -14.04 21.18
N GLY A 82 -0.21 -13.20 20.62
CA GLY A 82 -0.74 -12.01 21.31
C GLY A 82 0.16 -10.77 21.29
N TYR A 83 1.39 -10.87 20.77
CA TYR A 83 2.33 -9.74 20.71
C TYR A 83 2.78 -9.45 19.29
N THR A 84 3.39 -10.43 18.62
CA THR A 84 4.01 -10.26 17.30
C THR A 84 3.49 -11.23 16.24
N ARG A 85 2.61 -12.16 16.63
CA ARG A 85 1.92 -13.07 15.72
C ARG A 85 0.84 -12.34 14.93
N THR A 86 1.01 -12.25 13.62
CA THR A 86 -0.01 -11.75 12.69
C THR A 86 -0.84 -12.91 12.15
N MET A 87 -1.97 -12.61 11.48
CA MET A 87 -2.74 -13.65 10.79
C MET A 87 -1.89 -14.39 9.76
N THR A 88 -1.04 -13.68 9.01
CA THR A 88 -0.15 -14.28 8.02
C THR A 88 0.91 -15.21 8.62
N THR A 89 1.52 -14.83 9.75
CA THR A 89 2.48 -15.72 10.43
C THR A 89 1.80 -16.88 11.14
N ALA A 90 0.56 -16.70 11.62
CA ALA A 90 -0.24 -17.78 12.15
C ALA A 90 -0.59 -18.81 11.05
N MET A 91 -1.02 -18.36 9.88
CA MET A 91 -1.27 -19.23 8.73
C MET A 91 -0.05 -20.07 8.36
N ALA A 92 1.13 -19.43 8.27
CA ALA A 92 2.39 -20.12 7.96
C ALA A 92 2.75 -21.14 9.05
N LEU A 93 2.61 -20.77 10.33
CA LEU A 93 2.90 -21.66 11.45
C LEU A 93 1.98 -22.89 11.47
N GLU A 94 0.67 -22.71 11.25
CA GLU A 94 -0.28 -23.83 11.25
C GLU A 94 -0.09 -24.72 10.01
N TYR A 95 0.32 -24.15 8.87
CA TYR A 95 0.75 -24.92 7.69
C TYR A 95 1.97 -25.81 8.01
N ASP A 96 3.00 -25.25 8.66
CA ASP A 96 4.22 -25.97 9.02
C ASP A 96 3.98 -27.09 10.06
N LYS A 97 2.91 -26.98 10.86
CA LYS A 97 2.48 -28.03 11.80
C LYS A 97 1.67 -29.15 11.16
N GLY A 98 1.29 -29.02 9.88
CA GLY A 98 0.38 -29.95 9.19
C GLY A 98 -1.11 -29.69 9.46
N GLU A 99 -1.47 -28.62 10.17
CA GLU A 99 -2.85 -28.20 10.42
C GLU A 99 -3.40 -27.36 9.24
N PHE A 100 -3.45 -28.00 8.06
CA PHE A 100 -3.82 -27.34 6.81
C PHE A 100 -5.23 -26.75 6.83
N VAL A 101 -6.18 -27.43 7.51
CA VAL A 101 -7.57 -26.95 7.62
C VAL A 101 -7.62 -25.59 8.31
N LEU A 102 -6.89 -25.44 9.42
CA LEU A 102 -6.82 -24.18 10.16
C LEU A 102 -6.10 -23.10 9.35
N SER A 103 -5.00 -23.44 8.68
CA SER A 103 -4.25 -22.51 7.83
C SER A 103 -5.11 -21.95 6.69
N VAL A 104 -5.86 -22.81 5.99
CA VAL A 104 -6.77 -22.41 4.91
C VAL A 104 -7.92 -21.55 5.45
N ALA A 105 -8.50 -21.91 6.61
CA ALA A 105 -9.55 -21.11 7.23
C ALA A 105 -9.07 -19.68 7.57
N LEU A 106 -7.88 -19.55 8.17
CA LEU A 106 -7.27 -18.25 8.44
C LEU A 106 -6.98 -17.47 7.15
N GLY A 107 -6.53 -18.16 6.09
CA GLY A 107 -6.30 -17.55 4.77
C GLY A 107 -7.55 -17.00 4.12
N LEU A 108 -8.67 -17.73 4.19
CA LEU A 108 -9.96 -17.26 3.68
C LEU A 108 -10.46 -16.04 4.45
N VAL A 109 -10.33 -16.03 5.78
CA VAL A 109 -10.70 -14.88 6.61
C VAL A 109 -9.86 -13.66 6.25
N LEU A 110 -8.54 -13.82 6.15
CA LEU A 110 -7.64 -12.73 5.77
C LEU A 110 -7.94 -12.21 4.36
N LEU A 111 -8.23 -13.10 3.41
CA LEU A 111 -8.60 -12.73 2.05
C LEU A 111 -9.88 -11.90 2.01
N LEU A 112 -10.92 -12.30 2.75
CA LEU A 112 -12.17 -11.54 2.85
C LEU A 112 -11.96 -10.15 3.46
N ILE A 113 -11.16 -10.06 4.53
CA ILE A 113 -10.82 -8.77 5.17
C ILE A 113 -10.03 -7.90 4.19
N SER A 114 -8.98 -8.45 3.58
CA SER A 114 -8.12 -7.72 2.64
C SER A 114 -8.90 -7.22 1.43
N LEU A 115 -9.78 -8.05 0.86
CA LEU A 115 -10.65 -7.67 -0.24
C LEU A 115 -11.65 -6.59 0.19
N GLY A 116 -12.28 -6.75 1.36
CA GLY A 116 -13.23 -5.77 1.90
C GLY A 116 -12.59 -4.40 2.10
N VAL A 117 -11.39 -4.36 2.68
CA VAL A 117 -10.61 -3.12 2.87
C VAL A 117 -10.17 -2.53 1.54
N ASN A 118 -9.60 -3.33 0.63
CA ASN A 118 -9.17 -2.84 -0.68
C ASN A 118 -10.34 -2.28 -1.50
N VAL A 119 -11.46 -2.99 -1.57
CA VAL A 119 -12.66 -2.53 -2.30
C VAL A 119 -13.25 -1.30 -1.64
N GLY A 120 -13.31 -1.24 -0.30
CA GLY A 120 -13.80 -0.07 0.43
C GLY A 120 -12.96 1.18 0.14
N LEU A 121 -11.64 1.06 0.26
CA LEU A 121 -10.69 2.14 -0.02
C LEU A 121 -10.73 2.54 -1.50
N ASN A 122 -10.79 1.57 -2.42
CA ASN A 122 -10.90 1.82 -3.85
C ASN A 122 -12.20 2.54 -4.21
N ARG A 123 -13.35 2.19 -3.60
CA ARG A 123 -14.62 2.89 -3.85
C ARG A 123 -14.64 4.33 -3.36
N ILE A 124 -13.99 4.62 -2.24
CA ILE A 124 -13.84 6.00 -1.74
C ILE A 124 -13.03 6.83 -2.75
N GLN A 125 -12.08 6.20 -3.43
CA GLN A 125 -11.22 6.86 -4.42
C GLN A 125 -11.84 6.94 -5.83
N GLY A 126 -12.58 5.92 -6.25
CA GLY A 126 -13.27 5.85 -7.55
C GLY A 126 -14.35 6.93 -7.72
N ARG A 127 -14.82 7.56 -6.63
CA ARG A 127 -15.69 8.74 -6.69
C ARG A 127 -14.96 10.04 -7.03
N ALA A 128 -13.65 10.05 -7.08
CA ALA A 128 -12.85 11.25 -7.27
C ALA A 128 -11.82 11.17 -8.42
N GLY A 129 -11.81 10.06 -9.16
CA GLY A 129 -10.95 9.83 -10.32
C GLY A 129 -11.72 9.22 -11.50
N GLY A 130 -12.92 9.74 -11.79
CA GLY A 130 -13.63 9.46 -13.03
C GLY A 130 -13.13 10.38 -14.15
N PRO A 131 -13.05 9.89 -15.40
CA PRO A 131 -12.45 10.56 -16.56
C PRO A 131 -13.08 11.90 -16.93
#